data_AF-A0A8S3HE63-F1
#
_entry.id   AF-A0A8S3HE63-F1
#
_cell.length_a   1.000
_cell.length_b   1.000
_cell.length_c   1.000
_cell.angle_alpha   90.00
_cell.angle_beta   90.00
_cell.angle_gamma   90.00
#
_symmetry.space_group_name_H-M   'P 1'
#
loop_
_entity.id
_entity.type
_entity.pdbx_description
1 polymer ?
#
loop_
_entity_poly.entity_id
_entity_poly.type
_entity_poly.pdbx_seq_one_letter_code
_entity_poly.pdbx_strand_id
1 'polypeptide(L)'
;GNTTGRAVLDLLHEQTLKLSGHKQAYDICFFLAKSSYKPYLTMLETWIHNGLIDDPYGEFMVQENKDIIHHESSLEQEFNDKFWSRRYILQRNNTPILFQSTSDMILNTGKYLNAIRESAFDFHDDTNIDMSTSMLHIDKQLLMNDHKKLEYTIHEKDLDETLEQAYKYASEILLDLIINKYHLIERFHTLKHYF
;
A
#
# COMPACT_ATOMS: atom_id res chain seq x y z
N GLY A 1 -12.47 -3.71 -28.55
CA GLY A 1 -11.16 -3.78 -27.90
C GLY A 1 -10.97 -2.54 -27.08
N ASN A 2 -11.17 -2.63 -25.78
CA ASN A 2 -10.80 -1.61 -24.81
C ASN A 2 -9.93 -2.35 -23.79
N THR A 3 -8.73 -2.72 -24.19
CA THR A 3 -7.82 -3.52 -23.36
C THR A 3 -7.19 -2.59 -22.34
N THR A 4 -7.77 -2.54 -21.15
CA THR A 4 -7.19 -1.86 -19.99
C THR A 4 -5.89 -2.57 -19.57
N GLY A 5 -4.95 -1.87 -18.93
CA GLY A 5 -3.65 -2.44 -18.53
C GLY A 5 -3.78 -3.77 -17.79
N ARG A 6 -4.72 -3.87 -16.84
CA ARG A 6 -5.05 -5.12 -16.13
C ARG A 6 -5.37 -6.29 -17.06
N ALA A 7 -6.21 -6.09 -18.08
CA ALA A 7 -6.65 -7.16 -18.97
C ALA A 7 -5.47 -7.74 -19.77
N VAL A 8 -4.48 -6.92 -20.11
CA VAL A 8 -3.24 -7.36 -20.77
C VAL A 8 -2.39 -8.17 -19.81
N LEU A 9 -2.24 -7.72 -18.55
CA LEU A 9 -1.48 -8.44 -17.52
C LEU A 9 -2.07 -9.83 -17.25
N ASP A 10 -3.39 -9.91 -17.04
CA ASP A 10 -4.11 -11.15 -16.80
C ASP A 10 -3.96 -12.12 -17.98
N LEU A 11 -4.12 -11.61 -19.21
CA LEU A 11 -3.96 -12.43 -20.42
C LEU A 11 -2.54 -13.01 -20.51
N LEU A 12 -1.52 -12.18 -20.32
CA LEU A 12 -0.13 -12.64 -20.38
C LEU A 12 0.20 -13.65 -19.29
N HIS A 13 -0.34 -13.46 -18.08
CA HIS A 13 -0.18 -14.40 -16.98
C HIS A 13 -0.80 -15.77 -17.32
N GLU A 14 -2.05 -15.80 -17.77
CA GLU A 14 -2.72 -17.03 -18.20
C GLU A 14 -2.01 -17.74 -19.35
N GLN A 15 -1.55 -17.00 -20.36
CA GLN A 15 -0.82 -17.58 -21.50
C GLN A 15 0.50 -18.20 -21.04
N THR A 16 1.19 -17.56 -20.10
CA THR A 16 2.44 -18.09 -19.54
C THR A 16 2.21 -19.43 -18.83
N LEU A 17 1.11 -19.57 -18.09
CA LEU A 17 0.73 -20.84 -17.44
C LEU A 17 0.39 -21.94 -18.47
N LYS A 18 -0.38 -21.59 -19.51
CA LYS A 18 -0.79 -22.53 -20.58
C LYS A 18 0.40 -23.03 -21.40
N LEU A 19 1.41 -22.19 -21.62
CA LEU A 19 2.56 -22.51 -22.46
C LEU A 19 3.71 -23.23 -21.73
N SER A 20 3.55 -23.56 -20.45
CA SER A 20 4.56 -24.24 -19.63
C SER A 20 5.17 -25.52 -20.24
N GLY A 21 4.46 -26.19 -21.16
CA GLY A 21 4.95 -27.36 -21.90
C GLY A 21 5.85 -27.07 -23.12
N HIS A 22 5.87 -25.84 -23.63
CA HIS A 22 6.63 -25.44 -24.82
C HIS A 22 7.71 -24.40 -24.49
N LYS A 23 8.93 -24.87 -24.21
CA LYS A 23 10.05 -24.04 -23.72
C LYS A 23 10.21 -22.68 -24.42
N GLN A 24 10.29 -22.66 -25.75
CA GLN A 24 10.53 -21.42 -26.50
C GLN A 24 9.35 -20.44 -26.43
N ALA A 25 8.12 -20.93 -26.52
CA ALA A 25 6.92 -20.10 -26.42
C ALA A 25 6.71 -19.58 -24.99
N TYR A 26 6.99 -20.43 -24.00
CA TYR A 26 7.02 -20.08 -22.59
C TYR A 26 8.04 -18.97 -22.32
N ASP A 27 9.28 -19.09 -22.78
CA ASP A 27 10.34 -18.10 -22.52
C ASP A 27 9.94 -16.70 -23.04
N ILE A 28 9.31 -16.65 -24.23
CA ILE A 28 8.83 -15.40 -24.83
C ILE A 28 7.65 -14.84 -24.03
N CYS A 29 6.64 -15.66 -23.73
CA CYS A 29 5.47 -15.20 -22.98
C CYS A 29 5.83 -14.77 -21.55
N PHE A 30 6.72 -15.50 -20.88
CA PHE A 30 7.24 -15.12 -19.58
C PHE A 30 7.99 -13.80 -19.64
N PHE A 31 8.85 -13.59 -20.64
CA PHE A 31 9.56 -12.33 -20.82
C PHE A 31 8.60 -11.15 -21.06
N LEU A 32 7.56 -11.35 -21.88
CA LEU A 32 6.52 -10.35 -22.13
C LEU A 32 5.71 -10.04 -20.87
N ALA A 33 5.29 -11.07 -20.12
CA ALA A 33 4.59 -10.92 -18.85
C ALA A 33 5.46 -10.15 -17.85
N LYS A 34 6.70 -10.61 -17.61
CA LYS A 34 7.65 -9.95 -16.70
C LYS A 34 7.88 -8.48 -17.05
N SER A 35 8.05 -8.18 -18.34
CA SER A 35 8.26 -6.81 -18.80
C SER A 35 7.01 -5.94 -18.63
N SER A 36 5.82 -6.51 -18.86
CA SER A 36 4.55 -5.78 -18.78
C SER A 36 4.11 -5.53 -17.34
N TYR A 37 4.39 -6.45 -16.41
CA TYR A 37 4.09 -6.28 -14.98
C TYR A 37 4.99 -5.24 -14.29
N LYS A 38 6.16 -4.93 -14.85
CA LYS A 38 7.13 -4.00 -14.26
C LYS A 38 6.53 -2.65 -13.79
N PRO A 39 5.81 -1.87 -14.62
CA PRO A 39 5.19 -0.62 -14.17
C PRO A 39 4.18 -0.84 -13.03
N TYR A 40 3.37 -1.89 -13.11
CA TYR A 40 2.38 -2.22 -12.08
C TYR A 40 3.05 -2.57 -10.74
N LEU A 41 4.12 -3.37 -10.78
CA LEU A 41 4.90 -3.74 -9.60
C LEU A 41 5.61 -2.53 -8.98
N THR A 42 6.09 -1.57 -9.78
CA THR A 42 6.69 -0.34 -9.25
C THR A 42 5.67 0.53 -8.49
N MET A 43 4.44 0.65 -9.00
CA MET A 43 3.36 1.31 -8.26
C MET A 43 3.03 0.56 -6.97
N LEU A 44 2.98 -0.78 -7.04
CA LEU A 44 2.75 -1.63 -5.88
C LEU A 44 3.83 -1.46 -4.80
N GLU A 45 5.12 -1.53 -5.18
CA GLU A 45 6.28 -1.30 -4.30
C GLU A 45 6.18 0.04 -3.57
N THR A 46 5.89 1.10 -4.32
CA THR A 46 5.76 2.45 -3.79
C THR A 46 4.62 2.53 -2.77
N TRP A 47 3.51 1.84 -3.03
CA TRP A 47 2.39 1.78 -2.10
C TRP A 47 2.70 0.96 -0.83
N ILE A 48 3.28 -0.24 -0.96
CA ILE A 48 3.49 -1.13 0.19
C ILE A 48 4.66 -0.72 1.08
N HIS A 49 5.64 0.03 0.57
CA HIS A 49 6.80 0.46 1.35
C HIS A 49 6.71 1.93 1.78
N ASN A 50 6.10 2.79 0.96
CA ASN A 50 6.05 4.23 1.24
C ASN A 50 4.62 4.73 1.53
N GLY A 51 3.58 3.96 1.20
CA GLY A 51 2.18 4.39 1.30
C GLY A 51 1.86 5.52 0.32
N LEU A 52 2.59 5.63 -0.79
CA LEU A 52 2.40 6.67 -1.82
C LEU A 52 1.79 6.05 -3.07
N ILE A 53 0.97 6.82 -3.79
CA ILE A 53 0.38 6.41 -5.07
C ILE A 53 0.93 7.32 -6.17
N ASP A 54 1.70 6.75 -7.08
CA ASP A 54 2.17 7.39 -8.30
C ASP A 54 1.53 6.69 -9.51
N ASP A 55 0.30 7.09 -9.81
CA ASP A 55 -0.52 6.49 -10.88
C ASP A 55 -1.10 7.57 -11.81
N PRO A 56 -0.32 8.05 -12.80
CA PRO A 56 -0.76 9.08 -13.74
C PRO A 56 -1.93 8.65 -14.63
N TYR A 57 -2.16 7.34 -14.78
CA TYR A 57 -3.11 6.77 -15.74
C TYR A 57 -4.34 6.13 -15.09
N GLY A 58 -4.38 6.01 -13.76
CA GLY A 58 -5.50 5.41 -13.04
C GLY A 58 -5.58 3.89 -13.23
N GLU A 59 -4.45 3.20 -13.42
CA GLU A 59 -4.38 1.76 -13.65
C GLU A 59 -4.08 0.94 -12.39
N PHE A 60 -3.70 1.58 -11.28
CA PHE A 60 -3.38 0.89 -10.03
C PHE A 60 -4.66 0.40 -9.32
N MET A 61 -4.52 -0.66 -8.52
CA MET A 61 -5.66 -1.21 -7.76
C MET A 61 -6.12 -0.34 -6.59
N VAL A 62 -5.30 0.60 -6.11
CA VAL A 62 -5.67 1.52 -5.03
C VAL A 62 -5.85 2.91 -5.61
N GLN A 63 -6.98 3.54 -5.32
CA GLN A 63 -7.25 4.93 -5.67
C GLN A 63 -7.34 5.78 -4.41
N GLU A 64 -6.66 6.94 -4.43
CA GLU A 64 -6.81 7.98 -3.41
C GLU A 64 -7.89 8.99 -3.84
N ASN A 65 -8.86 9.23 -2.96
CA ASN A 65 -9.80 10.33 -3.09
C ASN A 65 -9.27 11.55 -2.32
N LYS A 66 -8.68 12.49 -3.06
CA LYS A 66 -8.02 13.70 -2.52
C LYS A 66 -9.02 14.73 -2.00
N ASP A 67 -10.27 14.68 -2.42
CA ASP A 67 -11.29 15.67 -2.05
C ASP A 67 -11.70 15.57 -0.56
N ILE A 68 -11.47 14.42 0.05
CA ILE A 68 -11.79 14.16 1.47
C ILE A 68 -10.87 14.97 2.40
N ILE A 69 -9.64 15.29 1.99
CA ILE A 69 -8.65 16.02 2.81
C ILE A 69 -9.11 17.46 3.06
N HIS A 70 -9.80 18.08 2.10
CA HIS A 70 -10.17 19.49 2.16
C HIS A 70 -11.52 19.76 2.84
N HIS A 71 -12.40 18.76 2.94
CA HIS A 71 -13.79 18.95 3.35
C HIS A 71 -14.06 18.74 4.86
N GLU A 72 -13.10 18.22 5.63
CA GLU A 72 -13.32 17.83 7.04
C GLU A 72 -12.58 18.71 8.07
N SER A 73 -12.19 19.93 7.71
CA SER A 73 -11.75 20.93 8.70
C SER A 73 -12.88 21.41 9.64
N SER A 74 -14.08 20.82 9.58
CA SER A 74 -15.26 21.33 10.31
C SER A 74 -16.26 20.28 10.83
N LEU A 75 -16.07 18.98 10.65
CA LEU A 75 -17.07 17.98 11.09
C LEU A 75 -16.41 16.82 11.84
N GLU A 76 -16.50 16.92 13.17
CA GLU A 76 -16.77 15.84 14.13
C GLU A 76 -16.26 14.43 13.78
N GLN A 77 -15.24 13.98 14.53
CA GLN A 77 -15.02 12.67 15.17
C GLN A 77 -15.97 11.47 14.86
N GLU A 78 -16.44 11.28 13.64
CA GLU A 78 -17.20 10.10 13.24
C GLU A 78 -16.22 9.01 12.79
N PHE A 79 -15.80 8.19 13.76
CA PHE A 79 -15.16 6.88 13.57
C PHE A 79 -14.12 6.80 12.43
N ASN A 80 -12.86 6.97 12.83
CA ASN A 80 -11.62 6.90 12.03
C ASN A 80 -11.62 5.81 10.91
N ASP A 81 -12.28 4.67 11.11
CA ASP A 81 -12.41 3.61 10.10
C ASP A 81 -13.13 4.04 8.81
N LYS A 82 -14.17 4.90 8.91
CA LYS A 82 -14.91 5.38 7.74
C LYS A 82 -14.07 6.36 6.92
N PHE A 83 -13.21 7.14 7.57
CA PHE A 83 -12.32 8.09 6.91
C PHE A 83 -11.34 7.38 5.97
N TRP A 84 -10.53 6.46 6.48
CA TRP A 84 -9.54 5.72 5.68
C TRP A 84 -10.18 4.86 4.59
N SER A 85 -11.38 4.33 4.86
CA SER A 85 -12.15 3.53 3.90
C SER A 85 -12.73 4.36 2.75
N ARG A 86 -13.01 5.65 2.98
CA ARG A 86 -13.44 6.57 1.92
C ARG A 86 -12.25 7.15 1.15
N ARG A 87 -11.12 7.37 1.82
CA ARG A 87 -9.90 7.94 1.23
C ARG A 87 -9.19 6.96 0.29
N TYR A 88 -8.97 5.73 0.71
CA TYR A 88 -8.29 4.71 -0.10
C TYR A 88 -9.27 3.60 -0.47
N ILE A 89 -9.60 3.54 -1.76
CA ILE A 89 -10.62 2.64 -2.31
C ILE A 89 -9.92 1.60 -3.20
N LEU A 90 -10.29 0.33 -3.02
CA LEU A 90 -9.83 -0.76 -3.88
C LEU A 90 -10.64 -0.79 -5.19
N GLN A 91 -9.95 -0.55 -6.29
CA GLN A 91 -10.47 -0.66 -7.65
C GLN A 91 -10.36 -2.11 -8.14
N ARG A 92 -11.37 -2.93 -7.82
CA ARG A 92 -11.43 -4.35 -8.24
C ARG A 92 -11.31 -4.55 -9.76
N ASN A 93 -11.75 -3.55 -10.54
CA ASN A 93 -11.64 -3.56 -12.00
C ASN A 93 -10.20 -3.38 -12.52
N ASN A 94 -9.30 -2.90 -11.67
CA ASN A 94 -7.88 -2.69 -11.94
C ASN A 94 -6.97 -3.70 -11.23
N THR A 95 -7.52 -4.59 -10.38
CA THR A 95 -6.75 -5.62 -9.65
C THR A 95 -6.41 -6.83 -10.53
N PRO A 96 -5.14 -7.05 -10.92
CA PRO A 96 -4.72 -8.23 -11.65
C PRO A 96 -5.05 -9.50 -10.88
N ILE A 97 -5.31 -10.61 -11.58
CA ILE A 97 -5.68 -11.91 -10.99
C ILE A 97 -4.66 -12.33 -9.92
N LEU A 98 -3.37 -12.11 -10.21
CA LEU A 98 -2.23 -12.39 -9.33
C LEU A 98 -2.32 -11.77 -7.92
N PHE A 99 -3.08 -10.68 -7.76
CA PHE A 99 -3.20 -9.95 -6.50
C PHE A 99 -4.61 -9.95 -5.92
N GLN A 100 -5.56 -10.71 -6.49
CA GLN A 100 -6.93 -10.69 -6.00
C GLN A 100 -7.04 -11.24 -4.58
N SER A 101 -6.30 -12.32 -4.29
CA SER A 101 -6.20 -12.97 -2.98
C SER A 101 -5.61 -12.04 -1.91
N THR A 102 -4.60 -11.26 -2.27
CA THR A 102 -3.84 -10.38 -1.36
C THR A 102 -4.25 -8.90 -1.44
N SER A 103 -5.26 -8.55 -2.24
CA SER A 103 -5.65 -7.16 -2.51
C SER A 103 -6.03 -6.36 -1.27
N ASP A 104 -6.80 -6.96 -0.35
CA ASP A 104 -7.19 -6.32 0.92
C ASP A 104 -5.97 -6.10 1.82
N MET A 105 -5.03 -7.06 1.84
CA MET A 105 -3.78 -6.94 2.59
C MET A 105 -2.94 -5.78 2.04
N ILE A 106 -2.75 -5.71 0.72
CA ILE A 106 -2.05 -4.62 0.03
C ILE A 106 -2.67 -3.27 0.36
N LEU A 107 -4.00 -3.16 0.32
CA LEU A 107 -4.72 -1.93 0.66
C LEU A 107 -4.42 -1.51 2.11
N ASN A 108 -4.54 -2.45 3.05
CA ASN A 108 -4.35 -2.17 4.46
C ASN A 108 -2.89 -1.82 4.80
N THR A 109 -1.90 -2.45 4.16
CA THR A 109 -0.47 -2.11 4.32
C THR A 109 -0.24 -0.61 4.10
N GLY A 110 -0.70 -0.08 2.96
CA GLY A 110 -0.52 1.34 2.67
C GLY A 110 -1.41 2.25 3.53
N LYS A 111 -2.60 1.81 3.96
CA LYS A 111 -3.41 2.55 4.95
C LYS A 111 -2.67 2.70 6.27
N TYR A 112 -2.03 1.65 6.77
CA TYR A 112 -1.25 1.72 8.01
C TYR A 112 -0.08 2.69 7.89
N LEU A 113 0.64 2.65 6.77
CA LEU A 113 1.73 3.60 6.50
C LEU A 113 1.25 5.05 6.45
N ASN A 114 0.10 5.31 5.82
CA ASN A 114 -0.48 6.66 5.78
C ASN A 114 -0.97 7.11 7.16
N ALA A 115 -1.59 6.23 7.95
CA ALA A 115 -1.99 6.53 9.33
C ALA A 115 -0.79 6.87 10.21
N ILE A 116 0.31 6.11 10.12
CA ILE A 116 1.58 6.43 10.79
C ILE A 116 2.06 7.82 10.36
N ARG A 117 2.02 8.11 9.06
CA ARG A 117 2.49 9.38 8.52
C ARG A 117 1.70 10.57 9.06
N GLU A 118 0.37 10.51 9.00
CA GLU A 118 -0.51 11.57 9.54
C GLU A 118 -0.33 11.72 11.05
N SER A 119 -0.25 10.60 11.77
CA SER A 119 -0.03 10.59 13.21
C SER A 119 1.30 11.23 13.64
N ALA A 120 2.30 11.33 12.75
CA ALA A 120 3.56 12.00 13.01
C ALA A 120 3.52 13.50 12.68
N PHE A 121 2.60 13.94 11.81
CA PHE A 121 2.43 15.35 11.46
C PHE A 121 1.69 16.15 12.55
N ASP A 122 0.75 15.52 13.26
CA ASP A 122 -0.07 16.18 14.31
C ASP A 122 0.73 16.63 15.56
N PHE A 123 1.99 16.21 15.71
CA PHE A 123 2.83 16.55 16.89
C PHE A 123 3.77 17.74 16.69
N HIS A 124 3.83 18.37 15.51
CA HIS A 124 4.67 19.55 15.29
C HIS A 124 3.88 20.84 15.53
N ASP A 125 3.72 21.19 16.80
CA ASP A 125 3.52 22.57 17.23
C ASP A 125 4.91 23.19 17.56
N ASP A 126 5.10 24.45 17.18
CA ASP A 126 6.15 25.39 17.62
C ASP A 126 7.58 25.44 17.06
N THR A 127 7.97 24.78 15.97
CA THR A 127 9.23 25.20 15.29
C THR A 127 9.07 25.41 13.80
N ASN A 128 9.32 26.67 13.37
CA ASN A 128 9.49 27.10 11.99
C ASN A 128 10.62 26.29 11.31
N ILE A 129 10.29 25.08 10.89
CA ILE A 129 11.17 24.23 10.09
C ILE A 129 10.40 23.97 8.80
N ASP A 130 11.01 24.36 7.68
CA ASP A 130 10.46 24.29 6.34
C ASP A 130 9.67 22.99 6.08
N MET A 131 8.52 23.13 5.45
CA MET A 131 7.58 22.06 5.05
C MET A 131 8.24 20.93 4.24
N SER A 132 9.41 21.17 3.66
CA SER A 132 10.25 20.17 2.97
C SER A 132 11.03 19.25 3.91
N THR A 133 11.13 19.59 5.19
CA THR A 133 11.94 18.92 6.23
C THR A 133 11.09 18.10 7.20
N SER A 134 9.77 18.33 7.29
CA SER A 134 8.88 17.54 8.19
C SER A 134 8.59 16.12 7.71
N MET A 135 8.89 15.81 6.43
CA MET A 135 8.92 14.43 5.92
C MET A 135 10.06 13.58 6.52
N LEU A 136 10.96 14.18 7.31
CA LEU A 136 12.27 13.63 7.66
C LEU A 136 12.34 12.99 9.07
N HIS A 137 11.30 13.08 9.90
CA HIS A 137 11.32 12.62 11.32
C HIS A 137 10.63 11.27 11.61
N ILE A 138 9.87 10.70 10.67
CA ILE A 138 9.79 9.24 10.61
C ILE A 138 11.05 8.85 9.86
N ASP A 139 12.00 8.22 10.55
CA ASP A 139 13.32 7.93 10.00
C ASP A 139 13.24 7.65 8.51
N LYS A 140 13.84 8.51 7.70
CA LYS A 140 14.12 8.24 6.27
C LYS A 140 14.77 6.86 6.09
N GLN A 141 15.36 6.32 7.16
CA GLN A 141 15.96 5.00 7.25
C GLN A 141 14.96 3.84 7.41
N LEU A 142 13.76 4.06 7.98
CA LEU A 142 12.69 3.05 8.08
C LEU A 142 11.91 2.91 6.76
N LEU A 143 11.75 4.00 6.00
CA LEU A 143 10.99 4.04 4.73
C LEU A 143 11.84 3.83 3.45
N MET A 144 13.16 3.70 3.60
CA MET A 144 14.12 3.53 2.48
C MET A 144 15.10 2.38 2.74
N ASN A 145 14.66 1.33 3.43
CA ASN A 145 15.50 0.13 3.51
C ASN A 145 15.58 -0.51 2.12
N ASP A 146 16.66 -1.25 1.86
CA ASP A 146 16.87 -2.08 0.66
C ASP A 146 15.79 -3.17 0.55
N HIS A 147 14.54 -2.77 0.38
CA HIS A 147 13.44 -3.69 0.26
C HIS A 147 13.62 -4.44 -1.04
N LYS A 148 13.49 -5.77 -0.96
CA LYS A 148 13.60 -6.65 -2.10
C LYS A 148 12.63 -6.16 -3.18
N LYS A 149 13.19 -5.87 -4.36
CA LYS A 149 12.41 -5.50 -5.53
C LYS A 149 11.38 -6.59 -5.83
N LEU A 150 10.12 -6.23 -5.94
CA LEU A 150 9.04 -7.06 -6.44
C LEU A 150 9.33 -7.37 -7.90
N GLU A 151 9.63 -8.64 -8.17
CA GLU A 151 9.77 -9.15 -9.51
C GLU A 151 8.62 -10.09 -9.82
N TYR A 152 8.10 -10.00 -11.04
CA TYR A 152 7.11 -10.97 -11.52
C TYR A 152 7.70 -12.38 -11.52
N THR A 153 7.10 -13.25 -10.72
CA THR A 153 7.30 -14.69 -10.71
C THR A 153 6.01 -15.35 -11.18
N ILE A 154 6.13 -16.54 -11.79
CA ILE A 154 4.94 -17.36 -12.09
C ILE A 154 4.38 -17.99 -10.82
N HIS A 155 5.24 -18.21 -9.82
CA HIS A 155 4.82 -18.71 -8.52
C HIS A 155 4.29 -17.56 -7.67
N GLU A 156 2.96 -17.49 -7.55
CA GLU A 156 2.22 -16.52 -6.72
C GLU A 156 2.78 -16.46 -5.28
N LYS A 157 3.18 -17.62 -4.74
CA LYS A 157 3.74 -17.77 -3.39
C LYS A 157 4.95 -16.86 -3.10
N ASP A 158 5.85 -16.66 -4.06
CA ASP A 158 7.05 -15.84 -3.82
C ASP A 158 6.70 -14.35 -3.65
N LEU A 159 5.64 -13.90 -4.33
CA LEU A 159 5.11 -12.55 -4.20
C LEU A 159 4.36 -12.42 -2.88
N ASP A 160 3.53 -13.40 -2.53
CA ASP A 160 2.78 -13.42 -1.29
C ASP A 160 3.69 -13.29 -0.06
N GLU A 161 4.81 -14.03 -0.02
CA GLU A 161 5.78 -13.92 1.08
C GLU A 161 6.34 -12.51 1.24
N THR A 162 6.57 -11.81 0.13
CA THR A 162 7.07 -10.42 0.14
C THR A 162 5.99 -9.45 0.61
N LEU A 163 4.75 -9.65 0.15
CA LEU A 163 3.60 -8.82 0.55
C LEU A 163 3.24 -9.02 2.02
N GLU A 164 3.28 -10.25 2.52
CA GLU A 164 3.06 -10.58 3.94
C GLU A 164 4.13 -9.93 4.83
N GLN A 165 5.39 -9.91 4.40
CA GLN A 165 6.47 -9.24 5.13
C GLN A 165 6.21 -7.72 5.23
N ALA A 166 5.84 -7.08 4.12
CA ALA A 166 5.53 -5.65 4.10
C ALA A 166 4.31 -5.33 4.99
N TYR A 167 3.27 -6.15 4.93
CA TYR A 167 2.09 -6.01 5.78
C TYR A 167 2.44 -6.14 7.27
N LYS A 168 3.18 -7.20 7.64
CA LYS A 168 3.60 -7.44 9.02
C LYS A 168 4.40 -6.26 9.55
N TYR A 169 5.38 -5.79 8.79
CA TYR A 169 6.19 -4.64 9.14
C TYR A 169 5.36 -3.38 9.37
N ALA A 170 4.46 -3.01 8.44
CA ALA A 170 3.60 -1.84 8.58
C ALA A 170 2.68 -1.96 9.81
N SER A 171 2.15 -3.15 10.08
CA SER A 171 1.29 -3.41 11.24
C SER A 171 2.04 -3.33 12.57
N GLU A 172 3.27 -3.84 12.64
CA GLU A 172 4.11 -3.79 13.84
C GLU A 172 4.47 -2.35 14.20
N ILE A 173 4.83 -1.53 13.22
CA ILE A 173 5.15 -0.11 13.45
C ILE A 173 3.93 0.67 13.89
N LEU A 174 2.79 0.46 13.24
CA LEU A 174 1.56 1.15 13.62
C LEU A 174 1.18 0.79 15.06
N LEU A 175 1.28 -0.48 15.43
CA LEU A 175 0.97 -0.97 16.76
C LEU A 175 1.96 -0.44 17.81
N ASP A 176 3.26 -0.44 17.51
CA ASP A 176 4.30 0.15 18.36
C ASP A 176 4.02 1.63 18.63
N LEU A 177 3.67 2.37 17.58
CA LEU A 177 3.33 3.77 17.64
C LEU A 177 2.07 4.04 18.50
N ILE A 178 1.02 3.24 18.33
CA ILE A 178 -0.21 3.34 19.15
C ILE A 178 0.07 3.02 20.63
N ILE A 179 0.85 1.98 20.90
CA ILE A 179 1.10 1.51 22.27
C ILE A 179 2.08 2.44 22.99
N ASN A 180 3.21 2.76 22.37
CA ASN A 180 4.30 3.47 23.02
C ASN A 180 4.14 5.00 22.92
N LYS A 181 3.67 5.55 21.79
CA LYS A 181 3.59 7.01 21.61
C LYS A 181 2.25 7.61 22.04
N TYR A 182 1.14 6.90 21.81
CA TYR A 182 -0.18 7.41 22.19
C TYR A 182 -0.62 7.02 23.61
N HIS A 183 0.23 6.32 24.37
CA HIS A 183 -0.03 5.84 25.73
C HIS A 183 -1.45 5.24 25.86
N LEU A 184 -1.90 4.48 24.84
CA LEU A 184 -3.27 3.99 24.78
C LEU A 184 -3.61 3.18 26.03
N ILE A 185 -2.63 2.43 26.55
CA ILE A 185 -2.73 1.64 27.79
C ILE A 185 -2.97 2.52 29.02
N GLU A 186 -2.31 3.68 29.12
CA GLU A 186 -2.53 4.61 30.24
C GLU A 186 -3.91 5.29 30.17
N ARG A 187 -4.37 5.59 28.94
CA ARG A 187 -5.73 6.09 28.69
C ARG A 187 -6.81 5.04 29.03
N PHE A 188 -6.56 3.76 28.73
CA PHE A 188 -7.43 2.66 29.17
C PHE A 188 -7.42 2.48 30.69
N HIS A 189 -6.26 2.63 31.34
CA HIS A 189 -6.16 2.57 32.80
C HIS A 189 -6.89 3.72 33.49
N THR A 190 -6.81 4.93 32.94
CA THR A 190 -7.55 6.09 33.44
C THR A 190 -9.04 5.94 33.19
N LEU A 191 -9.48 5.47 32.03
CA LEU A 191 -10.90 5.16 31.77
C LEU A 191 -11.46 4.12 32.75
N LYS A 192 -10.70 3.07 33.08
CA LYS A 192 -11.07 2.08 34.12
C LYS A 192 -11.06 2.66 35.54
N HIS A 193 -10.41 3.80 35.78
CA HIS A 193 -10.41 4.45 37.08
C HIS A 193 -11.59 5.40 37.27
N TYR A 194 -12.17 5.88 36.17
CA TYR A 194 -13.33 6.76 36.15
C TYR A 194 -14.67 6.04 35.89
N PHE A 195 -14.64 4.78 35.45
CA PHE A 195 -15.80 3.88 35.27
C PHE A 195 -15.62 2.58 36.05
#